data_AF-A0A920F491-F1
#
_entry.id   AF-A0A920F491-F1
#
_cell.length_a   1.000
_cell.length_b   1.000
_cell.length_c   1.000
_cell.angle_alpha   90.00
_cell.angle_beta   90.00
_cell.angle_gamma   90.00
#
_symmetry.space_group_name_H-M   'P 1'
#
loop_
_entity.id
_entity.type
_entity.pdbx_description
1 polymer ?
#
loop_
_entity_poly.entity_id
_entity_poly.type
_entity_poly.pdbx_seq_one_letter_code
_entity_poly.pdbx_strand_id
1 'polypeptide(L)'
;MLDKALNKIDPFTGSNIPDAEIDTIEYFTDQVAHAGQIFTDSSFTNFTGGGKVVSAWVPIPIENTTPAGFNDDYFFPAFIPIDIWKNMTVNSNDFNFFAANLCEASVGSSICSSIHNNIKGYYDEQYKYIKNSMARGSFPLKLYYGNTSYATIPSGTSPLWQVFNDNGIGVGIYAQISFVDSGYNQRDDQQSLLNVVITQVDRRSNDTTKYSLGDRGRAMDGYHYWSFQDDTSSNSRGIIYGVGPIECATATEAGCFFGGQQGQYPIGAMLTSSDPYKSTDMTLSVSYDSREDTFQVGTFNQAIVRQRIPNSLGTPQSPGTTAIGEAVSLSEFRSTDFYSSSANSYSGFFAGLMEFDVSGVGNGQLARAHSTNTLATFTFDATNDDVQVVAPVTVASAPSNNYTATWSAVDTGTLTLKFGDANNDQAKSAYLSNEIFGAQLQDDGTQIDATSGGSNNLAGVLVSWETIDTDNQDLPQSGHA
;
A
#
# COMPACT_ATOMS: atom_id res chain seq x y z
N MET A 1 -17.56 -20.71 16.43
CA MET A 1 -18.74 -21.03 15.58
C MET A 1 -18.72 -20.33 14.23
N LEU A 2 -17.56 -19.81 13.80
CA LEU A 2 -17.30 -19.26 12.46
C LEU A 2 -16.42 -20.21 11.61
N ASP A 3 -16.38 -21.49 12.01
CA ASP A 3 -15.28 -22.42 11.66
C ASP A 3 -15.77 -23.61 10.82
N LYS A 4 -16.95 -23.48 10.19
CA LYS A 4 -17.54 -24.51 9.34
C LYS A 4 -18.12 -24.00 8.03
N ALA A 5 -17.99 -22.70 7.73
CA ALA A 5 -18.51 -22.12 6.50
C ALA A 5 -17.48 -22.00 5.37
N LEU A 6 -16.17 -22.19 5.65
CA LEU A 6 -15.10 -22.01 4.65
C LEU A 6 -14.48 -23.33 4.14
N ASN A 7 -14.82 -24.49 4.71
CA ASN A 7 -14.25 -25.79 4.33
C ASN A 7 -14.90 -26.44 3.10
N LYS A 8 -15.29 -25.66 2.08
CA LYS A 8 -15.82 -26.23 0.83
C LYS A 8 -15.42 -25.45 -0.42
N ILE A 9 -14.22 -24.90 -0.44
CA ILE A 9 -13.55 -24.50 -1.68
C ILE A 9 -12.52 -25.59 -1.96
N ASP A 10 -12.87 -26.54 -2.83
CA ASP A 10 -11.89 -27.49 -3.35
C ASP A 10 -10.87 -26.72 -4.21
N PRO A 11 -9.56 -27.03 -4.11
CA PRO A 11 -8.53 -26.37 -4.90
C PRO A 11 -8.64 -26.76 -6.37
N PHE A 12 -8.37 -25.80 -7.26
CA PHE A 12 -8.21 -26.05 -8.70
C PHE A 12 -7.15 -27.14 -8.93
N THR A 13 -7.59 -28.33 -9.35
CA THR A 13 -6.69 -29.36 -9.87
C THR A 13 -6.59 -29.15 -11.38
N GLY A 14 -5.39 -28.79 -11.85
CA GLY A 14 -5.11 -28.69 -13.27
C GLY A 14 -5.29 -30.05 -13.95
N SER A 15 -6.27 -30.14 -14.85
CA SER A 15 -6.43 -31.26 -15.78
C SER A 15 -6.79 -30.71 -17.16
N ASN A 16 -5.89 -30.93 -18.11
CA ASN A 16 -6.00 -30.49 -19.51
C ASN A 16 -6.83 -31.49 -20.34
N ILE A 17 -8.15 -31.58 -20.14
CA ILE A 17 -9.13 -32.08 -21.14
C ILE A 17 -10.48 -31.39 -20.86
N PRO A 18 -11.15 -30.76 -21.86
CA PRO A 18 -12.41 -30.08 -21.65
C PRO A 18 -13.56 -31.09 -21.59
N ASP A 19 -13.83 -31.64 -20.41
CA ASP A 19 -15.14 -32.22 -20.13
C ASP A 19 -16.03 -31.12 -19.56
N ALA A 20 -17.01 -30.73 -20.38
CA ALA A 20 -18.08 -29.82 -20.00
C ALA A 20 -19.00 -30.53 -18.99
N GLU A 21 -18.58 -30.59 -17.74
CA GLU A 21 -19.49 -30.72 -16.62
C GLU A 21 -19.94 -29.30 -16.28
N ILE A 22 -21.14 -28.94 -16.74
CA ILE A 22 -21.83 -27.75 -16.27
C ILE A 22 -22.20 -28.04 -14.82
N ASP A 23 -21.26 -27.79 -13.92
CA ASP A 23 -21.57 -27.67 -12.51
C ASP A 23 -22.29 -26.33 -12.36
N THR A 24 -23.62 -26.39 -12.30
CA THR A 24 -24.44 -25.23 -11.98
C THR A 24 -24.09 -24.79 -10.57
N ILE A 25 -23.13 -23.89 -10.45
CA ILE A 25 -22.93 -23.08 -9.26
C ILE A 25 -24.18 -22.20 -9.15
N GLU A 26 -25.11 -22.59 -8.28
CA GLU A 26 -26.16 -21.68 -7.80
C GLU A 26 -25.47 -20.59 -6.97
N TYR A 27 -25.09 -19.49 -7.62
CA TYR A 27 -24.86 -18.25 -6.90
C TYR A 27 -26.22 -17.82 -6.34
N PHE A 28 -26.35 -17.79 -5.01
CA PHE A 28 -27.40 -16.96 -4.42
C PHE A 28 -27.17 -15.55 -4.94
N THR A 29 -28.20 -14.98 -5.55
CA THR A 29 -28.14 -13.75 -6.36
C THR A 29 -27.65 -12.53 -5.58
N ASP A 30 -27.59 -12.63 -4.24
CA ASP A 30 -27.14 -11.59 -3.33
C ASP A 30 -26.45 -12.21 -2.09
N GLN A 31 -25.11 -12.19 -2.01
CA GLN A 31 -24.43 -12.26 -0.71
C GLN A 31 -23.30 -11.23 -0.63
N VAL A 32 -23.59 -10.11 0.04
CA VAL A 32 -22.58 -9.24 0.65
C VAL A 32 -22.83 -9.25 2.15
N ALA A 33 -21.91 -9.81 2.93
CA ALA A 33 -21.98 -9.73 4.39
C ALA A 33 -21.46 -8.36 4.86
N HIS A 34 -22.34 -7.35 4.85
CA HIS A 34 -22.05 -6.03 5.39
C HIS A 34 -22.09 -6.06 6.93
N ALA A 35 -20.94 -5.95 7.58
CA ALA A 35 -20.86 -5.81 9.03
C ALA A 35 -20.78 -4.32 9.41
N GLY A 36 -21.93 -3.69 9.70
CA GLY A 36 -21.99 -2.32 10.22
C GLY A 36 -23.34 -1.65 9.94
N GLN A 37 -23.55 -0.47 10.50
CA GLN A 37 -24.69 0.37 10.13
C GLN A 37 -24.34 1.17 8.87
N ILE A 38 -25.34 1.64 8.12
CA ILE A 38 -25.09 2.51 6.96
C ILE A 38 -24.45 3.82 7.46
N PHE A 39 -23.28 4.17 6.92
CA PHE A 39 -22.67 5.48 7.14
C PHE A 39 -23.25 6.47 6.14
N THR A 40 -24.26 7.22 6.59
CA THR A 40 -25.00 8.14 5.72
C THR A 40 -24.20 9.40 5.42
N ASP A 41 -24.60 10.16 4.40
CA ASP A 41 -24.01 11.47 4.10
C ASP A 41 -24.12 12.44 5.28
N SER A 42 -25.26 12.42 5.99
CA SER A 42 -25.43 13.24 7.21
C SER A 42 -24.46 12.85 8.32
N SER A 43 -24.21 11.55 8.50
CA SER A 43 -23.21 11.07 9.45
C SER A 43 -21.79 11.44 9.02
N PHE A 44 -21.49 11.42 7.72
CA PHE A 44 -20.20 11.87 7.18
C PHE A 44 -19.98 13.36 7.46
N THR A 45 -20.97 14.22 7.17
CA THR A 45 -20.91 15.66 7.49
C THR A 45 -20.73 15.89 8.99
N ASN A 46 -21.45 15.14 9.84
CA ASN A 46 -21.32 15.26 11.29
C ASN A 46 -19.93 14.82 11.78
N PHE A 47 -19.39 13.73 11.23
CA PHE A 47 -18.08 13.20 11.59
C PHE A 47 -16.94 14.15 11.22
N THR A 48 -17.03 14.76 10.04
CA THR A 48 -16.04 15.73 9.54
C THR A 48 -16.22 17.12 10.14
N GLY A 49 -17.39 17.42 10.73
CA GLY A 49 -17.76 18.77 11.16
C GLY A 49 -17.82 19.78 10.01
N GLY A 50 -17.96 19.31 8.76
CA GLY A 50 -17.87 20.12 7.53
C GLY A 50 -16.44 20.49 7.10
N GLY A 51 -15.41 20.04 7.82
CA GLY A 51 -14.00 20.27 7.51
C GLY A 51 -13.29 19.05 6.91
N LYS A 52 -11.95 19.11 6.88
CA LYS A 52 -11.09 17.98 6.53
C LYS A 52 -10.56 17.30 7.80
N VAL A 53 -10.76 15.99 7.90
CA VAL A 53 -10.25 15.19 9.02
C VAL A 53 -9.45 14.01 8.52
N VAL A 54 -8.41 13.63 9.27
CA VAL A 54 -7.57 12.47 8.96
C VAL A 54 -7.95 11.33 9.89
N SER A 55 -8.13 10.16 9.28
CA SER A 55 -8.44 8.91 9.95
C SER A 55 -7.40 7.85 9.59
N ALA A 56 -7.16 6.90 10.50
CA ALA A 56 -6.15 5.88 10.34
C ALA A 56 -6.80 4.51 10.23
N TRP A 57 -6.35 3.71 9.26
CA TRP A 57 -6.95 2.44 8.92
C TRP A 57 -5.89 1.37 8.80
N VAL A 58 -6.12 0.20 9.37
CA VAL A 58 -5.22 -0.93 9.21
C VAL A 58 -5.88 -2.01 8.36
N PRO A 59 -5.18 -2.58 7.37
CA PRO A 59 -5.67 -3.75 6.65
C PRO A 59 -5.73 -4.94 7.61
N ILE A 60 -6.81 -5.72 7.51
CA ILE A 60 -6.91 -7.01 8.16
C ILE A 60 -6.07 -8.00 7.35
N PRO A 61 -5.03 -8.62 7.95
CA PRO A 61 -4.22 -9.63 7.28
C PRO A 61 -5.07 -10.81 6.80
N ILE A 62 -4.74 -11.33 5.62
CA ILE A 62 -5.36 -12.53 5.05
C ILE A 62 -4.34 -13.66 5.18
N GLU A 63 -4.75 -14.77 5.77
CA GLU A 63 -3.90 -15.93 5.98
C GLU A 63 -3.91 -16.86 4.78
N ASN A 64 -2.74 -17.34 4.38
CA ASN A 64 -2.59 -18.53 3.55
C ASN A 64 -2.62 -19.76 4.45
N THR A 65 -3.73 -20.48 4.46
CA THR A 65 -3.86 -21.73 5.22
C THR A 65 -3.40 -22.92 4.38
N THR A 66 -2.45 -23.68 4.89
CA THR A 66 -1.97 -24.91 4.28
C THR A 66 -2.65 -26.13 4.93
N PRO A 67 -3.01 -27.17 4.14
CA PRO A 67 -3.60 -28.40 4.70
C PRO A 67 -2.66 -29.18 5.65
N ALA A 68 -1.36 -28.87 5.66
CA ALA A 68 -0.33 -29.53 6.46
C ALA A 68 -0.24 -29.02 7.91
N GLY A 69 -1.02 -27.98 8.25
CA GLY A 69 -1.06 -27.35 9.58
C GLY A 69 -0.28 -26.04 9.64
N PHE A 70 -0.21 -25.43 10.83
CA PHE A 70 0.28 -24.05 11.03
C PHE A 70 1.76 -23.81 10.70
N ASN A 71 2.55 -24.81 10.32
CA ASN A 71 3.99 -24.60 10.14
C ASN A 71 4.32 -23.82 8.86
N ASP A 72 3.46 -23.93 7.84
CA ASP A 72 3.67 -23.33 6.52
C ASP A 72 2.66 -22.21 6.22
N ASP A 73 1.86 -21.81 7.22
CA ASP A 73 0.93 -20.71 7.08
C ASP A 73 1.71 -19.37 7.05
N TYR A 74 1.16 -18.37 6.36
CA TYR A 74 1.74 -17.03 6.32
C TYR A 74 0.65 -16.02 5.99
N PHE A 75 0.93 -14.73 6.18
CA PHE A 75 -0.01 -13.67 5.84
C PHE A 75 0.36 -12.99 4.53
N PHE A 76 -0.63 -12.80 3.66
CA PHE A 76 -0.44 -12.07 2.41
C PHE A 76 -0.15 -10.58 2.69
N PRO A 77 0.71 -9.94 1.88
CA PRO A 77 0.83 -8.49 1.87
C PRO A 77 -0.52 -7.82 1.57
N ALA A 78 -0.72 -6.62 2.09
CA ALA A 78 -1.96 -5.89 1.88
C ALA A 78 -2.13 -5.50 0.40
N PHE A 79 -3.37 -5.55 -0.09
CA PHE A 79 -3.79 -5.04 -1.40
C PHE A 79 -3.16 -5.71 -2.64
N ILE A 80 -2.24 -6.67 -2.49
CA ILE A 80 -1.70 -7.45 -3.61
C ILE A 80 -2.67 -8.61 -3.91
N PRO A 81 -3.01 -8.84 -5.19
CA PRO A 81 -3.83 -9.98 -5.58
C PRO A 81 -3.25 -11.31 -5.10
N ILE A 82 -4.09 -12.10 -4.43
CA ILE A 82 -3.68 -13.35 -3.77
C ILE A 82 -3.13 -14.34 -4.80
N ASP A 83 -3.77 -14.46 -5.97
CA ASP A 83 -3.37 -15.41 -7.00
C ASP A 83 -2.01 -15.04 -7.60
N ILE A 84 -1.74 -13.75 -7.79
CA ILE A 84 -0.45 -13.25 -8.26
C ILE A 84 0.63 -13.56 -7.22
N TRP A 85 0.39 -13.22 -5.95
CA TRP A 85 1.35 -13.51 -4.88
C TRP A 85 1.65 -15.01 -4.76
N LYS A 86 0.61 -15.85 -4.76
CA LYS A 86 0.78 -17.31 -4.71
C LYS A 86 1.63 -17.82 -5.86
N ASN A 87 1.37 -17.37 -7.09
CA ASN A 87 2.14 -17.79 -8.25
C ASN A 87 3.62 -17.36 -8.11
N MET A 88 3.89 -16.17 -7.57
CA MET A 88 5.25 -15.73 -7.27
C MET A 88 5.94 -16.67 -6.26
N THR A 89 5.23 -17.07 -5.18
CA THR A 89 5.78 -17.95 -4.14
C THR A 89 6.00 -19.39 -4.60
N VAL A 90 5.10 -19.97 -5.39
CA VAL A 90 5.22 -21.36 -5.88
C VAL A 90 6.43 -21.54 -6.77
N ASN A 91 6.79 -20.50 -7.52
CA ASN A 91 7.96 -20.50 -8.40
C ASN A 91 9.25 -20.09 -7.67
N SER A 92 9.20 -19.85 -6.36
CA SER A 92 10.36 -19.56 -5.53
C SER A 92 10.72 -20.74 -4.64
N ASN A 93 11.88 -21.34 -4.87
CA ASN A 93 12.37 -22.44 -4.02
C ASN A 93 12.86 -21.96 -2.63
N ASP A 94 12.96 -20.65 -2.40
CA ASP A 94 13.60 -20.02 -1.24
C ASP A 94 12.75 -18.83 -0.75
N PHE A 95 11.43 -19.02 -0.65
CA PHE A 95 10.53 -17.97 -0.21
C PHE A 95 10.54 -17.85 1.33
N ASN A 96 11.37 -16.94 1.86
CA ASN A 96 11.47 -16.65 3.29
C ASN A 96 10.80 -15.33 3.68
N PHE A 97 10.04 -14.74 2.76
CA PHE A 97 9.53 -13.38 2.93
C PHE A 97 8.25 -13.31 3.77
N PHE A 98 8.37 -12.85 5.01
CA PHE A 98 7.22 -12.41 5.80
C PHE A 98 6.85 -10.98 5.41
N ALA A 99 5.76 -10.82 4.65
CA ALA A 99 5.31 -9.49 4.23
C ALA A 99 5.08 -8.51 5.40
N ALA A 100 4.65 -9.00 6.57
CA ALA A 100 4.51 -8.18 7.76
C ALA A 100 4.77 -9.02 9.03
N ASN A 101 5.61 -8.51 9.94
CA ASN A 101 5.84 -9.15 11.24
C ASN A 101 4.75 -8.79 12.25
N LEU A 102 3.61 -9.49 12.17
CA LEU A 102 2.45 -9.26 13.04
C LEU A 102 2.72 -9.59 14.52
N CYS A 103 3.65 -10.52 14.77
CA CYS A 103 4.02 -10.92 16.13
C CYS A 103 4.81 -9.80 16.83
N GLU A 104 5.78 -9.20 16.14
CA GLU A 104 6.48 -8.02 16.64
C GLU A 104 5.52 -6.85 16.89
N ALA A 105 4.56 -6.62 15.99
CA ALA A 105 3.51 -5.62 16.17
C ALA A 105 2.62 -5.89 17.42
N SER A 106 2.43 -7.16 17.77
CA SER A 106 1.60 -7.57 18.93
C SER A 106 2.33 -7.40 20.27
N VAL A 107 3.57 -7.90 20.37
CA VAL A 107 4.28 -8.09 21.65
C VAL A 107 5.69 -7.50 21.70
N GLY A 108 6.15 -6.88 20.62
CA GLY A 108 7.50 -6.35 20.47
C GLY A 108 8.52 -7.41 20.07
N SER A 109 9.62 -6.95 19.47
CA SER A 109 10.66 -7.80 18.86
C SER A 109 11.26 -8.81 19.83
N SER A 110 11.65 -8.37 21.04
CA SER A 110 12.31 -9.24 22.01
C SER A 110 11.49 -10.46 22.42
N ILE A 111 10.18 -10.28 22.67
CA ILE A 111 9.27 -11.37 23.01
C ILE A 111 9.04 -12.22 21.77
N CYS A 112 8.80 -11.58 20.62
CA CYS A 112 8.55 -12.29 19.37
C CYS A 112 9.71 -13.23 18.98
N SER A 113 10.96 -12.76 19.05
CA SER A 113 12.16 -13.57 18.82
C SER A 113 12.27 -14.73 19.82
N SER A 114 11.90 -14.51 21.09
CA SER A 114 11.97 -15.56 22.12
C SER A 114 10.98 -16.70 21.90
N ILE A 115 9.85 -16.43 21.22
CA ILE A 115 8.79 -17.40 20.94
C ILE A 115 8.79 -17.89 19.49
N HIS A 116 9.67 -17.37 18.61
CA HIS A 116 9.72 -17.72 17.20
C HIS A 116 9.81 -19.24 16.97
N ASN A 117 10.65 -19.93 17.75
CA ASN A 117 10.79 -21.39 17.68
C ASN A 117 9.61 -22.16 18.32
N ASN A 118 8.69 -21.48 18.99
CA ASN A 118 7.43 -22.03 19.50
C ASN A 118 6.31 -21.63 18.54
N ILE A 119 6.11 -22.46 17.51
CA ILE A 119 5.15 -22.20 16.43
C ILE A 119 3.78 -21.80 16.98
N LYS A 120 3.23 -22.57 17.94
CA LYS A 120 1.94 -22.22 18.55
C LYS A 120 1.94 -20.83 19.19
N GLY A 121 2.98 -20.51 19.97
CA GLY A 121 3.10 -19.21 20.63
C GLY A 121 3.22 -18.06 19.64
N TYR A 122 4.01 -18.24 18.58
CA TYR A 122 4.18 -17.26 17.51
C TYR A 122 2.85 -16.97 16.79
N TYR A 123 2.10 -18.00 16.39
CA TYR A 123 0.78 -17.85 15.78
C TYR A 123 -0.26 -17.23 16.72
N ASP A 124 -0.28 -17.64 17.99
CA ASP A 124 -1.18 -17.04 18.99
C ASP A 124 -1.00 -15.51 19.05
N GLU A 125 0.24 -15.00 18.91
CA GLU A 125 0.51 -13.56 18.86
C GLU A 125 0.07 -12.88 17.56
N GLN A 126 0.23 -13.54 16.41
CA GLN A 126 -0.29 -13.02 15.14
C GLN A 126 -1.82 -12.87 15.18
N TYR A 127 -2.54 -13.89 15.68
CA TYR A 127 -3.99 -13.78 15.84
C TYR A 127 -4.41 -12.78 16.91
N LYS A 128 -3.60 -12.54 17.95
CA LYS A 128 -3.83 -11.45 18.90
C LYS A 128 -3.72 -10.09 18.23
N TYR A 129 -2.75 -9.87 17.34
CA TYR A 129 -2.67 -8.64 16.53
C TYR A 129 -3.96 -8.43 15.73
N ILE A 130 -4.44 -9.46 15.02
CA ILE A 130 -5.68 -9.40 14.22
C ILE A 130 -6.88 -9.09 15.12
N LYS A 131 -7.03 -9.82 16.22
CA LYS A 131 -8.10 -9.60 17.21
C LYS A 131 -8.08 -8.17 17.75
N ASN A 132 -6.91 -7.66 18.11
CA ASN A 132 -6.75 -6.29 18.59
C ASN A 132 -7.12 -5.29 17.49
N SER A 133 -6.79 -5.58 16.22
CA SER A 133 -7.06 -4.69 15.08
C SER A 133 -8.56 -4.50 14.93
N MET A 134 -9.29 -5.60 15.05
CA MET A 134 -10.74 -5.63 14.97
C MET A 134 -11.44 -5.02 16.19
N ALA A 135 -10.80 -5.02 17.37
CA ALA A 135 -11.39 -4.53 18.63
C ALA A 135 -11.52 -2.99 18.73
N ARG A 136 -11.18 -2.25 17.65
CA ARG A 136 -11.27 -0.78 17.49
C ARG A 136 -10.45 0.01 18.50
N GLY A 137 -9.48 0.77 18.01
CA GLY A 137 -8.71 1.67 18.86
C GLY A 137 -7.81 0.95 19.87
N SER A 138 -7.58 -0.35 19.67
CA SER A 138 -6.57 -1.13 20.39
C SER A 138 -5.16 -0.76 19.93
N PHE A 139 -5.04 -0.22 18.70
CA PHE A 139 -3.82 0.39 18.17
C PHE A 139 -4.03 1.90 18.08
N PRO A 140 -3.87 2.64 19.19
CA PRO A 140 -3.66 4.08 19.09
C PRO A 140 -2.41 4.35 18.25
N LEU A 141 -2.62 4.71 16.98
CA LEU A 141 -1.55 4.99 16.03
C LEU A 141 -0.97 6.36 16.35
N LYS A 142 0.25 6.35 16.86
CA LYS A 142 0.95 7.52 17.38
C LYS A 142 1.01 8.62 16.31
N LEU A 143 0.59 9.83 16.68
CA LEU A 143 0.79 11.06 15.91
C LEU A 143 1.97 11.91 16.43
N TYR A 144 2.44 11.65 17.65
CA TYR A 144 3.37 12.52 18.39
C TYR A 144 4.41 11.73 19.21
N TYR A 145 5.60 12.30 19.40
CA TYR A 145 6.64 11.80 20.31
C TYR A 145 6.12 11.54 21.74
N GLY A 146 6.56 10.45 22.39
CA GLY A 146 6.65 10.42 23.86
C GLY A 146 5.85 9.40 24.68
N ASN A 147 5.25 8.33 24.12
CA ASN A 147 4.81 7.20 24.95
C ASN A 147 5.01 5.85 24.25
N THR A 148 5.69 4.92 24.91
CA THR A 148 6.21 3.64 24.36
C THR A 148 5.32 2.43 24.67
N SER A 149 4.07 2.64 25.09
CA SER A 149 3.18 1.55 25.57
C SER A 149 1.99 1.25 24.65
N TYR A 150 2.00 1.77 23.42
CA TYR A 150 0.97 1.48 22.44
C TYR A 150 1.45 0.44 21.45
N ALA A 151 0.55 -0.48 21.09
CA ALA A 151 0.87 -1.54 20.14
C ALA A 151 1.13 -0.91 18.77
N THR A 152 2.21 -1.35 18.13
CA THR A 152 2.74 -0.77 16.89
C THR A 152 2.09 -1.46 15.70
N ILE A 153 2.09 -0.79 14.56
CA ILE A 153 1.87 -1.49 13.29
C ILE A 153 3.12 -2.33 12.95
N PRO A 154 3.00 -3.33 12.06
CA PRO A 154 4.16 -4.08 11.61
C PRO A 154 5.26 -3.14 11.08
N SER A 155 6.51 -3.43 11.45
CA SER A 155 7.65 -2.64 10.98
C SER A 155 7.67 -2.56 9.44
N GLY A 156 8.08 -1.40 8.92
CA GLY A 156 8.09 -1.13 7.49
C GLY A 156 6.72 -0.89 6.84
N THR A 157 5.62 -0.96 7.59
CA THR A 157 4.27 -0.62 7.11
C THR A 157 3.80 0.73 7.67
N SER A 158 2.83 1.35 7.01
CA SER A 158 2.05 2.47 7.52
C SER A 158 0.59 2.04 7.73
N PRO A 159 -0.24 2.74 8.51
CA PRO A 159 -1.68 2.62 8.29
C PRO A 159 -2.03 3.24 6.93
N LEU A 160 -3.20 2.89 6.41
CA LEU A 160 -3.86 3.71 5.39
C LEU A 160 -4.37 4.98 6.09
N TRP A 161 -3.65 6.08 5.89
CA TRP A 161 -4.11 7.39 6.29
C TRP A 161 -5.11 7.88 5.26
N GLN A 162 -6.34 8.19 5.70
CA GLN A 162 -7.40 8.64 4.81
C GLN A 162 -7.93 9.99 5.29
N VAL A 163 -7.81 11.00 4.43
CA VAL A 163 -8.49 12.29 4.58
C VAL A 163 -9.95 12.11 4.19
N PHE A 164 -10.85 12.54 5.06
CA PHE A 164 -12.25 12.73 4.74
C PHE A 164 -12.55 14.21 4.60
N ASN A 165 -13.11 14.57 3.46
CA ASN A 165 -13.47 15.93 3.09
C ASN A 165 -14.95 15.95 2.71
N ASP A 166 -15.77 16.77 3.39
CA ASP A 166 -17.20 16.84 3.08
C ASP A 166 -17.51 17.68 1.85
N ASN A 167 -16.62 18.63 1.52
CA ASN A 167 -16.81 19.61 0.46
C ASN A 167 -15.85 19.39 -0.71
N GLY A 168 -15.40 18.15 -0.94
CA GLY A 168 -14.54 17.80 -2.06
C GLY A 168 -13.94 16.39 -1.91
N ILE A 169 -12.89 16.15 -2.67
CA ILE A 169 -12.16 14.89 -2.66
C ILE A 169 -11.33 14.79 -1.37
N GLY A 170 -11.28 13.60 -0.78
CA GLY A 170 -10.38 13.25 0.31
C GLY A 170 -9.31 12.27 -0.16
N VAL A 171 -8.04 12.63 -0.03
CA VAL A 171 -6.91 11.78 -0.44
C VAL A 171 -6.50 10.80 0.66
N GLY A 172 -5.90 9.68 0.29
CA GLY A 172 -5.34 8.73 1.24
C GLY A 172 -4.09 8.04 0.73
N ILE A 173 -3.29 7.54 1.67
CA ILE A 173 -2.02 6.88 1.40
C ILE A 173 -1.75 5.72 2.35
N TYR A 174 -1.29 4.60 1.80
CA TYR A 174 -0.70 3.49 2.52
C TYR A 174 0.64 3.14 1.87
N ALA A 175 1.63 2.80 2.68
CA ALA A 175 2.94 2.37 2.20
C ALA A 175 3.45 1.20 3.02
N GLN A 176 4.18 0.32 2.34
CA GLN A 176 4.87 -0.81 2.91
C GLN A 176 6.19 -1.00 2.18
N ILE A 177 7.26 -1.06 2.96
CA ILE A 177 8.54 -1.61 2.55
C ILE A 177 8.88 -2.75 3.48
N SER A 178 9.33 -3.86 2.93
CA SER A 178 9.83 -4.96 3.74
C SER A 178 11.04 -5.60 3.06
N PHE A 179 12.01 -6.02 3.86
CA PHE A 179 13.23 -6.68 3.42
C PHE A 179 13.46 -7.93 4.25
N VAL A 180 13.97 -8.98 3.61
CA VAL A 180 14.52 -10.15 4.29
C VAL A 180 15.96 -10.31 3.84
N ASP A 181 16.85 -10.52 4.80
CA ASP A 181 18.27 -10.78 4.60
C ASP A 181 18.60 -12.08 5.35
N SER A 182 19.34 -12.99 4.74
CA SER A 182 19.67 -14.27 5.36
C SER A 182 20.75 -14.16 6.45
N GLY A 183 21.31 -12.96 6.66
CA GLY A 183 22.37 -12.68 7.63
C GLY A 183 23.77 -13.12 7.15
N TYR A 184 23.88 -13.67 5.94
CA TYR A 184 25.15 -13.92 5.27
C TYR A 184 25.56 -12.68 4.48
N ASN A 185 26.86 -12.38 4.35
CA ASN A 185 27.35 -11.18 3.67
C ASN A 185 27.14 -11.20 2.13
N GLN A 186 26.16 -11.94 1.62
CA GLN A 186 25.89 -12.12 0.20
C GLN A 186 24.61 -11.36 -0.13
N ARG A 187 24.76 -10.19 -0.78
CA ARG A 187 23.64 -9.40 -1.32
C ARG A 187 22.62 -10.26 -2.07
N ASP A 188 23.09 -11.34 -2.68
CA ASP A 188 22.30 -12.10 -3.62
C ASP A 188 21.14 -12.83 -2.97
N ASP A 189 21.12 -13.05 -1.65
CA ASP A 189 20.03 -13.72 -0.91
C ASP A 189 18.91 -12.80 -0.38
N GLN A 190 18.98 -11.50 -0.70
CA GLN A 190 18.03 -10.52 -0.19
C GLN A 190 16.72 -10.52 -0.98
N GLN A 191 15.60 -10.51 -0.26
CA GLN A 191 14.25 -10.32 -0.82
C GLN A 191 13.71 -8.95 -0.39
N SER A 192 12.95 -8.29 -1.27
CA SER A 192 12.35 -6.99 -0.95
C SER A 192 10.95 -6.81 -1.53
N LEU A 193 10.12 -6.06 -0.81
CA LEU A 193 8.80 -5.61 -1.24
C LEU A 193 8.70 -4.09 -1.10
N LEU A 194 8.20 -3.43 -2.14
CA LEU A 194 7.59 -2.12 -2.07
C LEU A 194 6.11 -2.28 -2.41
N ASN A 195 5.23 -1.64 -1.64
CA ASN A 195 3.79 -1.65 -1.83
C ASN A 195 3.24 -0.29 -1.41
N VAL A 196 2.56 0.40 -2.33
CA VAL A 196 2.06 1.76 -2.13
C VAL A 196 0.67 1.90 -2.70
N VAL A 197 -0.25 2.40 -1.89
CA VAL A 197 -1.63 2.67 -2.27
C VAL A 197 -1.91 4.15 -2.14
N ILE A 198 -2.48 4.75 -3.19
CA ILE A 198 -3.01 6.11 -3.20
C ILE A 198 -4.50 6.04 -3.49
N THR A 199 -5.31 6.61 -2.60
CA THR A 199 -6.78 6.60 -2.69
C THR A 199 -7.34 8.01 -2.79
N GLN A 200 -8.49 8.13 -3.44
CA GLN A 200 -9.35 9.30 -3.41
C GLN A 200 -10.75 8.86 -3.01
N VAL A 201 -11.38 9.64 -2.14
CA VAL A 201 -12.74 9.41 -1.65
C VAL A 201 -13.59 10.60 -2.04
N ASP A 202 -14.68 10.35 -2.77
CA ASP A 202 -15.64 11.37 -3.17
C ASP A 202 -17.07 10.83 -3.10
N ARG A 203 -18.07 11.71 -3.23
CA ARG A 203 -19.49 11.35 -3.30
C ARG A 203 -19.76 10.52 -4.55
N ARG A 204 -20.51 9.42 -4.39
CA ARG A 204 -20.93 8.57 -5.52
C ARG A 204 -21.72 9.33 -6.58
N SER A 205 -22.52 10.30 -6.15
CA SER A 205 -23.28 11.19 -7.02
C SER A 205 -22.42 12.04 -7.98
N ASN A 206 -21.11 12.18 -7.70
CA ASN A 206 -20.20 12.94 -8.55
C ASN A 206 -19.63 12.10 -9.70
N ASP A 207 -19.59 10.77 -9.54
CA ASP A 207 -19.15 9.83 -10.58
C ASP A 207 -20.36 9.09 -11.16
N THR A 208 -21.07 9.76 -12.05
CA THR A 208 -22.22 9.18 -12.76
C THR A 208 -21.83 8.21 -13.86
N THR A 209 -20.53 7.95 -14.07
CA THR A 209 -20.06 6.92 -14.99
C THR A 209 -20.06 5.55 -14.34
N LYS A 210 -19.78 5.50 -13.03
CA LYS A 210 -19.82 4.27 -12.22
C LYS A 210 -21.15 4.09 -11.50
N TYR A 211 -21.77 5.18 -11.03
CA TYR A 211 -22.92 5.16 -10.11
C TYR A 211 -24.17 5.87 -10.66
N SER A 212 -25.33 5.54 -10.08
CA SER A 212 -26.59 6.23 -10.38
C SER A 212 -26.74 7.53 -9.58
N LEU A 213 -27.45 8.52 -10.13
CA LEU A 213 -27.71 9.81 -9.46
C LEU A 213 -28.38 9.70 -8.08
N GLY A 214 -29.09 8.60 -7.81
CA GLY A 214 -29.75 8.35 -6.53
C GLY A 214 -28.85 7.74 -5.45
N ASP A 215 -27.64 7.32 -5.82
CA ASP A 215 -26.73 6.60 -4.92
C ASP A 215 -26.11 7.56 -3.90
N ARG A 216 -26.13 7.14 -2.64
CA ARG A 216 -25.70 7.95 -1.49
C ARG A 216 -24.36 7.50 -0.92
N GLY A 217 -23.73 8.33 -0.09
CA GLY A 217 -22.44 7.98 0.53
C GLY A 217 -21.24 8.22 -0.39
N ARG A 218 -20.08 7.73 0.07
CA ARG A 218 -18.80 7.94 -0.62
C ARG A 218 -18.36 6.70 -1.40
N ALA A 219 -17.71 6.89 -2.54
CA ALA A 219 -16.92 5.88 -3.24
C ALA A 219 -15.42 6.10 -2.97
N MET A 220 -14.62 5.09 -3.27
CA MET A 220 -13.18 5.17 -3.31
C MET A 220 -12.69 4.82 -4.71
N ASP A 221 -11.74 5.61 -5.20
CA ASP A 221 -11.05 5.38 -6.46
C ASP A 221 -9.57 5.66 -6.28
N GLY A 222 -8.72 4.72 -6.65
CA GLY A 222 -7.30 4.78 -6.31
C GLY A 222 -6.49 3.79 -7.11
N TYR A 223 -5.19 3.78 -6.85
CA TYR A 223 -4.27 2.82 -7.42
C TYR A 223 -3.30 2.30 -6.38
N HIS A 224 -2.84 1.09 -6.64
CA HIS A 224 -1.84 0.36 -5.92
C HIS A 224 -0.68 0.05 -6.85
N TYR A 225 0.53 0.33 -6.41
CA TYR A 225 1.77 -0.03 -7.08
C TYR A 225 2.60 -0.89 -6.14
N TRP A 226 3.14 -1.97 -6.67
CA TRP A 226 4.01 -2.83 -5.89
C TRP A 226 5.12 -3.41 -6.75
N SER A 227 6.23 -3.74 -6.10
CA SER A 227 7.33 -4.47 -6.69
C SER A 227 7.93 -5.41 -5.66
N PHE A 228 8.22 -6.63 -6.09
CA PHE A 228 8.88 -7.66 -5.32
C PHE A 228 10.15 -8.10 -6.03
N GLN A 229 11.24 -8.12 -5.30
CA GLN A 229 12.51 -8.71 -5.73
C GLN A 229 12.72 -10.01 -4.94
N ASP A 230 12.90 -11.11 -5.66
CA ASP A 230 13.24 -12.41 -5.07
C ASP A 230 14.76 -12.56 -4.88
N ASP A 231 15.17 -13.60 -4.15
CA ASP A 231 16.56 -14.00 -3.99
C ASP A 231 17.22 -14.22 -5.38
N THR A 232 18.34 -13.55 -5.61
CA THR A 232 19.11 -13.56 -6.87
C THR A 232 20.24 -14.60 -6.91
N SER A 233 20.51 -15.30 -5.80
CA SER A 233 21.58 -16.29 -5.63
C SER A 233 21.44 -17.54 -6.51
N SER A 234 20.23 -17.87 -6.96
CA SER A 234 19.91 -19.11 -7.70
C SER A 234 19.55 -18.91 -9.18
N ASN A 235 20.21 -17.96 -9.87
CA ASN A 235 20.07 -17.56 -11.29
C ASN A 235 19.22 -16.30 -11.53
N SER A 236 19.65 -15.14 -11.00
CA SER A 236 19.14 -13.81 -11.38
C SER A 236 17.62 -13.75 -11.51
N ARG A 237 16.91 -13.99 -10.40
CA ARG A 237 15.47 -13.81 -10.36
C ARG A 237 15.18 -12.30 -10.47
N GLY A 238 14.53 -11.90 -11.56
CA GLY A 238 14.20 -10.51 -11.84
C GLY A 238 13.10 -9.94 -10.94
N ILE A 239 12.83 -8.65 -11.10
CA ILE A 239 11.78 -7.91 -10.38
C ILE A 239 10.41 -8.33 -10.91
N ILE A 240 9.48 -8.57 -10.00
CA ILE A 240 8.06 -8.73 -10.31
C ILE A 240 7.36 -7.46 -9.85
N TYR A 241 6.62 -6.81 -10.71
CA TYR A 241 5.94 -5.57 -10.35
C TYR A 241 4.51 -5.54 -10.89
N GLY A 242 3.66 -4.77 -10.25
CA GLY A 242 2.27 -4.66 -10.64
C GLY A 242 1.64 -3.34 -10.29
N VAL A 243 0.56 -3.07 -11.01
CA VAL A 243 -0.33 -1.94 -10.79
C VAL A 243 -1.75 -2.46 -10.71
N GLY A 244 -2.54 -1.92 -9.78
CA GLY A 244 -3.92 -2.31 -9.63
C GLY A 244 -4.82 -1.15 -9.20
N PRO A 245 -6.07 -1.13 -9.65
CA PRO A 245 -7.08 -0.24 -9.09
C PRO A 245 -7.32 -0.54 -7.61
N ILE A 246 -7.60 0.50 -6.83
CA ILE A 246 -8.16 0.41 -5.47
C ILE A 246 -9.55 1.04 -5.50
N GLU A 247 -10.57 0.22 -5.36
CA GLU A 247 -11.94 0.62 -5.16
C GLU A 247 -12.44 0.01 -3.84
N CYS A 248 -13.76 0.03 -3.62
CA CYS A 248 -14.34 -0.63 -2.46
C CYS A 248 -15.74 -1.13 -2.74
N ALA A 249 -16.18 -2.10 -1.94
CA ALA A 249 -17.51 -2.65 -2.08
C ALA A 249 -18.59 -1.67 -1.63
N THR A 250 -19.43 -1.22 -2.57
CA THR A 250 -20.60 -0.39 -2.28
C THR A 250 -21.90 -1.13 -2.57
N ALA A 251 -23.03 -0.51 -2.23
CA ALA A 251 -24.38 -1.00 -2.53
C ALA A 251 -25.33 0.18 -2.73
N THR A 252 -26.56 -0.03 -3.21
CA THR A 252 -27.53 1.05 -3.48
C THR A 252 -27.63 2.08 -2.34
N GLU A 253 -27.74 1.62 -1.09
CA GLU A 253 -27.89 2.50 0.08
C GLU A 253 -26.62 2.69 0.91
N ALA A 254 -25.52 1.99 0.58
CA ALA A 254 -24.29 1.99 1.36
C ALA A 254 -23.09 2.40 0.51
N GLY A 255 -22.37 3.42 0.97
CA GLY A 255 -21.07 3.78 0.41
C GLY A 255 -19.96 2.85 0.90
N CYS A 256 -18.73 3.22 0.56
CA CYS A 256 -17.48 2.52 0.84
C CYS A 256 -17.25 2.18 2.31
N PHE A 257 -17.63 3.11 3.20
CA PHE A 257 -17.35 3.02 4.63
C PHE A 257 -18.60 2.62 5.41
N PHE A 258 -18.42 1.70 6.36
CA PHE A 258 -19.46 1.25 7.27
C PHE A 258 -19.46 2.07 8.55
N GLY A 259 -20.65 2.33 9.08
CA GLY A 259 -20.90 3.14 10.26
C GLY A 259 -20.87 2.34 11.56
N GLY A 260 -20.35 2.99 12.60
CA GLY A 260 -20.26 2.48 13.97
C GLY A 260 -21.53 2.65 14.79
N GLN A 261 -21.38 2.90 16.08
CA GLN A 261 -22.50 3.08 17.00
C GLN A 261 -23.44 4.18 16.49
N GLN A 262 -24.69 3.82 16.20
CA GLN A 262 -25.71 4.72 15.59
C GLN A 262 -25.25 5.39 14.28
N GLY A 263 -24.29 4.78 13.56
CA GLY A 263 -23.75 5.32 12.31
C GLY A 263 -22.98 6.62 12.46
N GLN A 264 -22.54 6.99 13.66
CA GLN A 264 -21.94 8.32 13.94
C GLN A 264 -20.54 8.53 13.34
N TYR A 265 -19.80 7.45 13.10
CA TYR A 265 -18.42 7.48 12.63
C TYR A 265 -18.11 6.24 11.81
N PRO A 266 -17.15 6.28 10.88
CA PRO A 266 -16.80 5.14 10.05
C PRO A 266 -15.92 4.16 10.87
N ILE A 267 -16.06 2.86 10.61
CA ILE A 267 -15.44 1.78 11.42
C ILE A 267 -14.69 0.73 10.61
N GLY A 268 -15.07 0.57 9.34
CA GLY A 268 -14.59 -0.49 8.47
C GLY A 268 -14.92 -0.14 7.02
N ALA A 269 -14.16 -0.71 6.09
CA ALA A 269 -14.48 -0.74 4.67
C ALA A 269 -13.95 -2.04 4.09
N MET A 270 -14.49 -2.45 2.93
CA MET A 270 -13.97 -3.57 2.17
C MET A 270 -13.33 -3.01 0.90
N LEU A 271 -12.01 -2.94 0.84
CA LEU A 271 -11.30 -2.48 -0.34
C LEU A 271 -11.17 -3.64 -1.33
N THR A 272 -11.37 -3.35 -2.60
CA THR A 272 -11.40 -4.34 -3.67
C THR A 272 -10.69 -3.80 -4.90
N SER A 273 -10.29 -4.67 -5.83
CA SER A 273 -9.78 -4.20 -7.14
C SER A 273 -10.91 -3.68 -8.04
N SER A 274 -12.17 -3.94 -7.70
CA SER A 274 -13.34 -3.46 -8.43
C SER A 274 -14.54 -3.44 -7.49
N ASP A 275 -15.26 -2.33 -7.44
CA ASP A 275 -16.54 -2.22 -6.77
C ASP A 275 -17.55 -3.14 -7.49
N PRO A 276 -18.10 -4.18 -6.83
CA PRO A 276 -19.08 -5.08 -7.44
C PRO A 276 -20.41 -4.38 -7.78
N TYR A 277 -20.69 -3.21 -7.22
CA TYR A 277 -21.93 -2.46 -7.49
C TYR A 277 -21.82 -1.51 -8.67
N LYS A 278 -20.61 -1.17 -9.13
CA LYS A 278 -20.46 -0.21 -10.23
C LYS A 278 -21.06 -0.76 -11.52
N SER A 279 -21.55 0.15 -12.35
CA SER A 279 -22.21 -0.20 -13.62
C SER A 279 -21.25 -0.51 -14.78
N THR A 280 -19.95 -0.23 -14.60
CA THR A 280 -18.90 -0.49 -15.60
C THR A 280 -18.29 -1.88 -15.45
N ASP A 281 -17.50 -2.28 -16.44
CA ASP A 281 -16.76 -3.55 -16.40
C ASP A 281 -15.87 -3.68 -15.16
N MET A 282 -15.64 -4.93 -14.75
CA MET A 282 -14.74 -5.27 -13.66
C MET A 282 -13.31 -4.81 -13.99
N THR A 283 -12.68 -4.15 -13.01
CA THR A 283 -11.29 -3.71 -13.13
C THR A 283 -10.36 -4.71 -12.45
N LEU A 284 -9.25 -5.04 -13.12
CA LEU A 284 -8.29 -6.03 -12.68
C LEU A 284 -6.94 -5.38 -12.37
N SER A 285 -6.23 -5.94 -11.41
CA SER A 285 -4.80 -5.64 -11.25
C SER A 285 -4.00 -6.39 -12.28
N VAL A 286 -2.90 -5.79 -12.74
CA VAL A 286 -1.97 -6.37 -13.71
C VAL A 286 -0.60 -6.45 -13.06
N SER A 287 0.10 -7.55 -13.27
CA SER A 287 1.52 -7.68 -12.91
C SER A 287 2.33 -8.19 -14.08
N TYR A 288 3.62 -7.88 -14.05
CA TYR A 288 4.63 -8.42 -14.95
C TYR A 288 5.67 -9.17 -14.13
N ASP A 289 5.92 -10.41 -14.53
CA ASP A 289 6.99 -11.25 -13.98
C ASP A 289 8.16 -11.26 -14.97
N SER A 290 9.22 -10.52 -14.64
CA SER A 290 10.41 -10.42 -15.50
C SER A 290 11.24 -11.71 -15.55
N ARG A 291 10.94 -12.73 -14.75
CA ARG A 291 11.63 -14.04 -14.82
C ARG A 291 11.13 -14.87 -15.99
N GLU A 292 9.82 -14.78 -16.23
CA GLU A 292 9.12 -15.58 -17.23
C GLU A 292 8.72 -14.76 -18.47
N ASP A 293 8.92 -13.43 -18.45
CA ASP A 293 8.43 -12.49 -19.46
C ASP A 293 6.91 -12.64 -19.67
N THR A 294 6.16 -12.66 -18.55
CA THR A 294 4.71 -12.88 -18.58
C THR A 294 3.92 -11.85 -17.80
N PHE A 295 2.73 -11.53 -18.33
CA PHE A 295 1.73 -10.75 -17.63
C PHE A 295 0.72 -11.65 -16.92
N GLN A 296 0.31 -11.22 -15.74
CA GLN A 296 -0.75 -11.86 -14.96
C GLN A 296 -1.79 -10.82 -14.57
N VAL A 297 -3.02 -11.29 -14.37
CA VAL A 297 -4.11 -10.46 -13.86
C VAL A 297 -4.70 -11.08 -12.62
N GLY A 298 -5.21 -10.24 -11.72
CA GLY A 298 -5.78 -10.71 -10.47
C GLY A 298 -6.70 -9.70 -9.81
N THR A 299 -7.37 -10.17 -8.77
CA THR A 299 -8.21 -9.35 -7.91
C THR A 299 -7.77 -9.50 -6.46
N PHE A 300 -8.07 -8.50 -5.64
CA PHE A 300 -7.92 -8.59 -4.19
C PHE A 300 -9.21 -8.11 -3.53
N ASN A 301 -9.39 -8.55 -2.30
CA ASN A 301 -10.53 -8.25 -1.46
C ASN A 301 -10.02 -8.18 -0.03
N GLN A 302 -9.89 -6.97 0.54
CA GLN A 302 -9.30 -6.79 1.86
C GLN A 302 -10.12 -5.83 2.73
N ALA A 303 -10.48 -6.33 3.91
CA ALA A 303 -11.12 -5.50 4.92
C ALA A 303 -10.09 -4.56 5.55
N ILE A 304 -10.47 -3.30 5.74
CA ILE A 304 -9.73 -2.33 6.54
C ILE A 304 -10.58 -1.94 7.75
N VAL A 305 -9.93 -1.72 8.89
CA VAL A 305 -10.60 -1.31 10.13
C VAL A 305 -9.99 -0.05 10.69
N ARG A 306 -10.86 0.88 11.10
CA ARG A 306 -10.42 2.18 11.59
C ARG A 306 -9.83 2.06 12.99
N GLN A 307 -8.62 2.58 13.13
CA GLN A 307 -7.94 2.75 14.40
C GLN A 307 -8.18 4.12 15.00
N ARG A 308 -7.85 4.25 16.28
CA ARG A 308 -7.92 5.53 16.97
C ARG A 308 -6.59 6.25 16.85
N ILE A 309 -6.65 7.57 16.90
CA ILE A 309 -5.47 8.41 16.80
C ILE A 309 -5.32 9.18 18.11
N PRO A 310 -4.22 8.98 18.88
CA PRO A 310 -3.89 9.83 20.01
C PRO A 310 -3.46 11.20 19.51
N ASN A 311 -4.06 12.26 20.03
CA ASN A 311 -3.50 13.60 19.93
C ASN A 311 -3.00 14.06 21.29
N SER A 312 -1.81 14.65 21.33
CA SER A 312 -1.32 15.36 22.51
C SER A 312 -1.64 16.83 22.36
N LEU A 313 -2.34 17.43 23.32
CA LEU A 313 -2.56 18.89 23.37
C LEU A 313 -1.33 19.66 23.89
N GLY A 314 -0.13 19.10 23.79
CA GLY A 314 1.10 19.72 24.30
C GLY A 314 2.28 19.61 23.34
N THR A 315 3.40 20.18 23.75
CA THR A 315 4.65 20.23 22.97
C THR A 315 5.48 18.95 23.16
N PRO A 316 6.48 18.67 22.30
CA PRO A 316 7.42 17.56 22.49
C PRO A 316 8.10 17.54 23.86
N GLN A 317 8.32 18.72 24.47
CA GLN A 317 8.96 18.90 25.78
C GLN A 317 7.97 18.84 26.96
N SER A 318 6.66 18.89 26.68
CA SER A 318 5.60 18.79 27.67
C SER A 318 4.35 18.22 26.99
N PRO A 319 4.29 16.89 26.82
CA PRO A 319 3.11 16.24 26.28
C PRO A 319 1.93 16.57 27.19
N GLY A 320 0.93 17.25 26.65
CA GLY A 320 -0.27 17.61 27.39
C GLY A 320 -1.12 16.37 27.69
N THR A 321 -2.37 16.56 28.08
CA THR A 321 -3.33 15.46 28.14
C THR A 321 -3.47 14.82 26.76
N THR A 322 -3.30 13.50 26.68
CA THR A 322 -3.61 12.74 25.47
C THR A 322 -5.13 12.55 25.36
N ALA A 323 -5.73 13.10 24.31
CA ALA A 323 -7.05 12.67 23.89
C ALA A 323 -6.87 11.58 22.83
N ILE A 324 -7.79 10.63 22.78
CA ILE A 324 -7.78 9.56 21.79
C ILE A 324 -9.05 9.74 20.95
N GLY A 325 -8.89 10.29 19.76
CA GLY A 325 -9.96 10.60 18.83
C GLY A 325 -10.22 9.48 17.82
N GLU A 326 -11.40 9.53 17.20
CA GLU A 326 -11.72 8.69 16.03
C GLU A 326 -11.12 9.27 14.73
N ALA A 327 -10.70 10.53 14.75
CA ALA A 327 -9.97 11.27 13.73
C ALA A 327 -9.34 12.53 14.34
N VAL A 328 -8.44 13.19 13.59
CA VAL A 328 -7.90 14.53 13.90
C VAL A 328 -8.18 15.49 12.76
N SER A 329 -8.11 16.80 13.00
CA SER A 329 -8.20 17.76 11.90
C SER A 329 -6.97 17.66 10.98
N LEU A 330 -7.13 17.85 9.66
CA LEU A 330 -5.98 17.82 8.74
C LEU A 330 -4.96 18.92 9.06
N SER A 331 -5.41 20.08 9.53
CA SER A 331 -4.51 21.15 10.00
C SER A 331 -3.65 20.71 11.18
N GLU A 332 -4.22 19.97 12.13
CA GLU A 332 -3.49 19.44 13.28
C GLU A 332 -2.50 18.36 12.85
N PHE A 333 -2.90 17.50 11.91
CA PHE A 333 -2.04 16.48 11.31
C PHE A 333 -0.82 17.08 10.58
N ARG A 334 -1.00 18.20 9.87
CA ARG A 334 0.08 18.93 9.17
C ARG A 334 0.99 19.73 10.08
N SER A 335 0.49 20.13 11.26
CA SER A 335 1.22 20.99 12.20
C SER A 335 2.12 20.21 13.16
N THR A 336 2.36 18.93 12.92
CA THR A 336 3.26 18.13 13.75
C THR A 336 4.69 18.69 13.66
N ASP A 337 5.38 18.84 14.80
CA ASP A 337 6.66 19.55 14.93
C ASP A 337 7.87 18.86 14.22
N PHE A 338 7.64 17.84 13.40
CA PHE A 338 8.70 17.07 12.76
C PHE A 338 9.37 17.88 11.63
N TYR A 339 8.59 18.63 10.85
CA TYR A 339 9.10 19.55 9.83
C TYR A 339 8.48 20.95 10.01
N SER A 340 9.22 21.84 10.67
CA SER A 340 8.77 23.22 11.01
C SER A 340 8.52 24.17 9.83
N SER A 341 8.64 23.69 8.59
CA SER A 341 8.54 24.53 7.39
C SER A 341 7.11 24.55 6.83
N SER A 342 6.58 25.75 6.63
CA SER A 342 5.31 26.00 5.95
C SER A 342 5.45 26.23 4.45
N ALA A 343 6.63 25.96 3.88
CA ALA A 343 6.86 26.14 2.45
C ALA A 343 5.99 25.18 1.63
N ASN A 344 5.39 25.70 0.57
CA ASN A 344 4.62 24.95 -0.40
C ASN A 344 5.47 24.42 -1.56
N SER A 345 6.78 24.71 -1.58
CA SER A 345 7.69 24.23 -2.60
C SER A 345 9.08 23.99 -2.05
N TYR A 346 9.71 22.91 -2.53
CA TYR A 346 11.07 22.51 -2.17
C TYR A 346 11.83 22.09 -3.41
N SER A 347 13.14 22.28 -3.37
CA SER A 347 14.04 21.75 -4.39
C SER A 347 15.08 20.86 -3.74
N GLY A 348 15.30 19.68 -4.32
CA GLY A 348 16.18 18.65 -3.77
C GLY A 348 16.92 17.86 -4.83
N PHE A 349 17.99 17.21 -4.41
CA PHE A 349 18.71 16.28 -5.29
C PHE A 349 17.92 14.97 -5.38
N PHE A 350 17.58 14.54 -6.59
CA PHE A 350 16.90 13.27 -6.83
C PHE A 350 17.90 12.29 -7.44
N ALA A 351 18.06 11.11 -6.85
CA ALA A 351 18.93 10.09 -7.40
C ALA A 351 18.47 8.68 -7.06
N GLY A 352 18.88 7.73 -7.89
CA GLY A 352 18.56 6.32 -7.75
C GLY A 352 19.35 5.46 -8.71
N LEU A 353 19.03 4.17 -8.69
CA LEU A 353 19.53 3.15 -9.60
C LEU A 353 18.40 2.75 -10.54
N MET A 354 18.74 2.42 -11.77
CA MET A 354 17.82 1.98 -12.81
C MET A 354 18.37 0.70 -13.43
N GLU A 355 17.53 -0.31 -13.52
CA GLU A 355 17.83 -1.59 -14.18
C GLU A 355 17.11 -1.64 -15.53
N PHE A 356 17.73 -2.34 -16.50
CA PHE A 356 17.13 -2.57 -17.80
C PHE A 356 16.78 -4.05 -17.96
N ASP A 357 15.51 -4.31 -18.24
CA ASP A 357 15.08 -5.62 -18.75
C ASP A 357 15.40 -5.71 -20.24
N VAL A 358 16.20 -6.70 -20.63
CA VAL A 358 16.52 -6.98 -22.02
C VAL A 358 16.04 -8.39 -22.33
N SER A 359 14.89 -8.48 -23.01
CA SER A 359 14.26 -9.73 -23.47
C SER A 359 13.88 -10.71 -22.35
N GLY A 360 13.23 -10.23 -21.29
CA GLY A 360 12.72 -11.07 -20.21
C GLY A 360 13.80 -11.60 -19.28
N VAL A 361 14.98 -10.98 -19.33
CA VAL A 361 16.10 -11.24 -18.43
C VAL A 361 16.72 -9.89 -18.18
N GLY A 362 16.78 -9.46 -16.91
CA GLY A 362 17.55 -8.29 -16.54
C GLY A 362 18.95 -8.41 -17.15
N ASN A 363 19.46 -7.33 -17.75
CA ASN A 363 20.79 -7.40 -18.35
C ASN A 363 21.91 -7.47 -17.29
N GLY A 364 21.55 -7.46 -16.00
CA GLY A 364 22.45 -7.49 -14.85
C GLY A 364 23.28 -6.21 -14.68
N GLN A 365 22.89 -5.13 -15.37
CA GLN A 365 23.62 -3.86 -15.41
C GLN A 365 22.74 -2.74 -14.89
N LEU A 366 23.31 -1.89 -14.03
CA LEU A 366 22.60 -0.78 -13.42
C LEU A 366 23.07 0.55 -14.03
N ALA A 367 22.13 1.41 -14.39
CA ALA A 367 22.38 2.83 -14.55
C ALA A 367 22.20 3.57 -13.23
N ARG A 368 22.88 4.70 -13.12
CA ARG A 368 22.56 5.72 -12.11
C ARG A 368 21.65 6.74 -12.77
N ALA A 369 20.54 7.05 -12.13
CA ALA A 369 19.71 8.20 -12.48
C ALA A 369 19.93 9.28 -11.42
N HIS A 370 20.30 10.50 -11.80
CA HIS A 370 20.53 11.56 -10.81
C HIS A 370 20.29 12.97 -11.35
N SER A 371 19.88 13.88 -10.48
CA SER A 371 19.86 15.31 -10.75
C SER A 371 21.27 15.83 -11.08
N THR A 372 21.34 16.93 -11.83
CA THR A 372 22.61 17.61 -12.15
C THR A 372 22.58 19.02 -11.56
N ASN A 373 22.74 20.06 -12.39
CA ASN A 373 22.59 21.45 -11.95
C ASN A 373 21.12 21.84 -11.79
N THR A 374 20.19 21.05 -12.32
CA THR A 374 18.75 21.21 -12.14
C THR A 374 18.28 20.22 -11.08
N LEU A 375 17.75 20.75 -9.97
CA LEU A 375 17.20 19.96 -8.87
C LEU A 375 15.78 19.51 -9.18
N ALA A 376 15.34 18.42 -8.55
CA ALA A 376 13.93 18.07 -8.53
C ALA A 376 13.14 19.11 -7.72
N THR A 377 11.93 19.42 -8.16
CA THR A 377 11.04 20.38 -7.49
C THR A 377 9.79 19.67 -7.01
N PHE A 378 9.45 19.90 -5.75
CA PHE A 378 8.25 19.42 -5.08
C PHE A 378 7.32 20.62 -4.87
N THR A 379 6.04 20.47 -5.19
CA THR A 379 5.01 21.50 -4.99
C THR A 379 3.83 20.88 -4.26
N PHE A 380 3.46 21.47 -3.14
CA PHE A 380 2.42 20.98 -2.24
C PHE A 380 1.21 21.92 -2.27
N ASP A 381 0.05 21.39 -2.61
CA ASP A 381 -1.21 22.12 -2.55
C ASP A 381 -2.02 21.70 -1.32
N ALA A 382 -1.90 22.49 -0.26
CA ALA A 382 -2.65 22.27 0.97
C ALA A 382 -4.17 22.46 0.83
N THR A 383 -4.64 23.11 -0.24
CA THR A 383 -6.07 23.37 -0.48
C THR A 383 -6.75 22.15 -1.06
N ASN A 384 -6.10 21.49 -2.03
CA ASN A 384 -6.64 20.30 -2.70
C ASN A 384 -6.07 18.98 -2.15
N ASP A 385 -5.03 19.07 -1.32
CA ASP A 385 -4.29 17.93 -0.76
C ASP A 385 -3.52 17.14 -1.82
N ASP A 386 -2.98 17.87 -2.81
CA ASP A 386 -2.24 17.32 -3.94
C ASP A 386 -0.74 17.61 -3.82
N VAL A 387 0.08 16.80 -4.47
CA VAL A 387 1.53 17.03 -4.60
C VAL A 387 2.00 16.76 -6.03
N GLN A 388 2.84 17.67 -6.53
CA GLN A 388 3.50 17.54 -7.81
C GLN A 388 5.01 17.49 -7.63
N VAL A 389 5.65 16.54 -8.31
CA VAL A 389 7.12 16.42 -8.31
C VAL A 389 7.61 16.40 -9.74
N VAL A 390 8.54 17.30 -10.07
CA VAL A 390 9.24 17.30 -11.36
C VAL A 390 10.71 17.04 -11.09
N ALA A 391 11.22 15.90 -11.54
CA ALA A 391 12.58 15.43 -11.32
C ALA A 391 13.32 15.24 -12.66
N PRO A 392 14.06 16.27 -13.12
CA PRO A 392 15.00 16.13 -14.22
C PRO A 392 16.20 15.29 -13.76
N VAL A 393 16.47 14.19 -14.45
CA VAL A 393 17.57 13.28 -14.15
C VAL A 393 18.41 12.99 -15.39
N THR A 394 19.69 12.76 -15.15
CA THR A 394 20.63 12.19 -16.12
C THR A 394 20.80 10.71 -15.79
N VAL A 395 20.58 9.85 -16.78
CA VAL A 395 20.87 8.42 -16.74
C VAL A 395 22.29 8.23 -17.24
N ALA A 396 23.17 7.69 -16.39
CA ALA A 396 24.58 7.53 -16.68
C ALA A 396 25.11 6.19 -16.16
N SER A 397 26.13 5.66 -16.83
CA SER A 397 26.85 4.48 -16.36
C SER A 397 27.41 4.69 -14.95
N ALA A 398 27.47 3.61 -14.17
CA ALA A 398 28.19 3.60 -12.90
C ALA A 398 29.68 3.91 -13.11
N PRO A 399 30.38 4.50 -12.12
CA PRO A 399 31.82 4.73 -12.23
C PRO A 399 32.56 3.40 -12.43
N SER A 400 33.52 3.36 -13.35
CA SER A 400 34.27 2.15 -13.68
C SER A 400 35.08 1.64 -12.48
N ASN A 401 34.84 0.39 -12.09
CA ASN A 401 35.59 -0.35 -11.08
C ASN A 401 35.62 -1.85 -11.43
N ASN A 402 36.16 -2.71 -10.56
CA ASN A 402 36.29 -4.15 -10.82
C ASN A 402 34.96 -4.89 -11.04
N TYR A 403 33.83 -4.29 -10.65
CA TYR A 403 32.47 -4.84 -10.81
C TYR A 403 31.73 -4.23 -12.02
N THR A 404 31.84 -2.92 -12.22
CA THR A 404 31.07 -2.18 -13.25
C THR A 404 31.80 -2.08 -14.59
N ALA A 405 33.12 -2.31 -14.63
CA ALA A 405 33.91 -2.22 -15.87
C ALA A 405 33.62 -3.35 -16.88
N THR A 406 32.90 -4.39 -16.46
CA THR A 406 32.45 -5.49 -17.32
C THR A 406 31.08 -5.22 -17.96
N TRP A 407 30.39 -4.14 -17.58
CA TRP A 407 29.08 -3.78 -18.11
C TRP A 407 29.23 -3.13 -19.49
N SER A 408 28.65 -3.77 -20.51
CA SER A 408 28.84 -3.38 -21.93
C SER A 408 27.62 -2.70 -22.57
N ALA A 409 26.49 -2.60 -21.86
CA ALA A 409 25.19 -2.16 -22.38
C ALA A 409 24.39 -1.38 -21.31
N VAL A 410 24.76 -0.12 -21.07
CA VAL A 410 23.97 0.80 -20.25
C VAL A 410 23.42 1.91 -21.13
N ASP A 411 22.10 2.02 -21.23
CA ASP A 411 21.48 3.16 -21.89
C ASP A 411 21.70 4.41 -21.04
N THR A 412 22.27 5.43 -21.67
CA THR A 412 22.56 6.72 -21.03
C THR A 412 21.75 7.81 -21.69
N GLY A 413 21.42 8.86 -20.95
CA GLY A 413 20.65 9.96 -21.51
C GLY A 413 20.07 10.90 -20.46
N THR A 414 19.03 11.61 -20.85
CA THR A 414 18.23 12.46 -19.95
C THR A 414 16.79 12.02 -19.91
N LEU A 415 16.17 12.22 -18.74
CA LEU A 415 14.79 11.87 -18.47
C LEU A 415 14.20 12.93 -17.52
N THR A 416 12.93 13.28 -17.70
CA THR A 416 12.21 14.10 -16.71
C THR A 416 11.06 13.28 -16.17
N LEU A 417 11.18 12.84 -14.91
CA LEU A 417 10.11 12.14 -14.22
C LEU A 417 9.15 13.16 -13.64
N LYS A 418 7.86 13.01 -13.90
CA LYS A 418 6.80 13.83 -13.30
C LYS A 418 5.89 12.95 -12.48
N PHE A 419 5.69 13.30 -11.22
CA PHE A 419 4.78 12.58 -10.33
C PHE A 419 3.65 13.52 -9.90
N GLY A 420 2.42 13.00 -9.93
CA GLY A 420 1.21 13.75 -9.63
C GLY A 420 0.91 14.83 -10.67
N ASP A 421 -0.27 15.40 -10.60
CA ASP A 421 -0.67 16.56 -11.40
C ASP A 421 -1.41 17.61 -10.53
N ALA A 422 -1.96 18.65 -11.17
CA ALA A 422 -2.49 19.82 -10.46
C ALA A 422 -3.93 19.66 -9.98
N ASN A 423 -4.62 18.64 -10.46
CA ASN A 423 -6.08 18.46 -10.30
C ASN A 423 -6.46 16.99 -10.07
N ASN A 424 -5.45 16.14 -9.91
CA ASN A 424 -5.52 14.75 -9.54
C ASN A 424 -6.31 13.88 -10.54
N ASP A 425 -6.26 14.20 -11.84
CA ASP A 425 -7.07 13.61 -12.91
C ASP A 425 -6.31 12.67 -13.87
N GLN A 426 -5.02 12.88 -14.10
CA GLN A 426 -4.14 12.08 -14.96
C GLN A 426 -3.16 11.23 -14.15
N ALA A 427 -2.67 11.76 -13.04
CA ALA A 427 -1.72 11.16 -12.12
C ALA A 427 -2.11 11.53 -10.69
N LYS A 428 -2.65 10.55 -9.95
CA LYS A 428 -3.15 10.82 -8.60
C LYS A 428 -2.01 11.05 -7.61
N SER A 429 -2.31 11.81 -6.58
CA SER A 429 -1.41 12.17 -5.50
C SER A 429 -2.18 12.35 -4.20
N ALA A 430 -1.46 12.27 -3.09
CA ALA A 430 -1.98 12.50 -1.76
C ALA A 430 -0.95 13.30 -0.96
N TYR A 431 -1.34 14.47 -0.46
CA TYR A 431 -0.53 15.32 0.42
C TYR A 431 -1.21 15.47 1.78
N LEU A 432 -0.74 14.67 2.75
CA LEU A 432 -1.22 14.74 4.13
C LEU A 432 -0.37 15.69 4.93
N SER A 433 0.95 15.60 4.82
CA SER A 433 1.93 16.52 5.41
C SER A 433 3.19 16.57 4.55
N ASN A 434 4.16 17.42 4.91
CA ASN A 434 5.42 17.55 4.15
C ASN A 434 6.31 16.29 4.22
N GLU A 435 5.98 15.37 5.13
CA GLU A 435 6.63 14.09 5.35
C GLU A 435 5.80 12.91 4.83
N ILE A 436 4.48 13.06 4.81
CA ILE A 436 3.53 12.01 4.41
C ILE A 436 2.82 12.45 3.13
N PHE A 437 3.38 12.00 2.00
CA PHE A 437 2.82 12.27 0.69
C PHE A 437 3.17 11.17 -0.32
N GLY A 438 2.38 11.06 -1.37
CA GLY A 438 2.64 10.12 -2.46
C GLY A 438 2.06 10.61 -3.77
N ALA A 439 2.64 10.18 -4.88
CA ALA A 439 2.24 10.61 -6.20
C ALA A 439 2.55 9.55 -7.26
N GLN A 440 1.62 9.34 -8.18
CA GLN A 440 1.77 8.46 -9.33
C GLN A 440 2.70 9.07 -10.35
N LEU A 441 3.53 8.25 -11.00
CA LEU A 441 4.28 8.67 -12.17
C LEU A 441 3.30 8.99 -13.31
N GLN A 442 3.43 10.17 -13.88
CA GLN A 442 2.62 10.61 -15.01
C GLN A 442 3.04 9.86 -16.27
N ASP A 443 2.07 9.26 -16.95
CA ASP A 443 2.25 8.65 -18.26
C ASP A 443 2.21 9.73 -19.35
N ASP A 444 3.35 10.41 -19.54
CA ASP A 444 3.51 11.47 -20.54
C ASP A 444 4.37 11.05 -21.75
N GLY A 445 4.63 9.75 -21.90
CA GLY A 445 5.40 9.21 -23.02
C GLY A 445 6.90 9.49 -22.94
N THR A 446 7.43 9.99 -21.82
CA THR A 446 8.86 10.29 -21.70
C THR A 446 9.71 9.01 -21.78
N GLN A 447 10.80 9.05 -22.54
CA GLN A 447 11.79 7.98 -22.65
C GLN A 447 13.20 8.55 -22.54
N ILE A 448 14.19 7.68 -22.31
CA ILE A 448 15.61 8.08 -22.32
C ILE A 448 15.95 8.59 -23.72
N ASP A 449 16.40 9.85 -23.82
CA ASP A 449 16.88 10.49 -25.05
C ASP A 449 15.88 10.53 -26.23
N ALA A 450 14.59 10.34 -26.00
CA ALA A 450 13.55 10.39 -27.03
C ALA A 450 12.30 11.15 -26.58
N THR A 451 11.55 11.71 -27.54
CA THR A 451 10.42 12.61 -27.27
C THR A 451 9.04 11.93 -27.22
N SER A 452 8.92 10.62 -27.45
CA SER A 452 7.64 9.89 -27.25
C SER A 452 7.79 8.37 -27.30
N GLY A 453 7.85 7.71 -26.16
CA GLY A 453 7.23 6.40 -25.99
C GLY A 453 5.72 6.59 -26.05
N GLY A 454 4.99 5.73 -26.76
CA GLY A 454 3.53 5.85 -26.86
C GLY A 454 2.82 5.82 -25.50
N SER A 455 1.50 5.97 -25.49
CA SER A 455 0.70 5.89 -24.26
C SER A 455 0.85 4.54 -23.54
N ASN A 456 0.66 4.56 -22.23
CA ASN A 456 0.77 3.45 -21.29
C ASN A 456 2.17 2.84 -21.21
N ASN A 457 3.21 3.68 -21.33
CA ASN A 457 4.60 3.23 -21.27
C ASN A 457 5.28 3.53 -19.92
N LEU A 458 4.67 4.36 -19.08
CA LEU A 458 5.17 4.69 -17.75
C LEU A 458 4.15 4.31 -16.68
N ALA A 459 4.63 3.59 -15.67
CA ALA A 459 3.89 3.31 -14.45
C ALA A 459 4.88 3.33 -13.29
N GLY A 460 4.48 3.93 -12.18
CA GLY A 460 5.33 4.03 -11.01
C GLY A 460 4.72 4.92 -9.95
N VAL A 461 5.38 4.98 -8.80
CA VAL A 461 4.94 5.76 -7.66
C VAL A 461 6.14 6.35 -6.94
N LEU A 462 5.98 7.57 -6.45
CA LEU A 462 6.83 8.18 -5.45
C LEU A 462 6.06 8.24 -4.15
N VAL A 463 6.71 7.91 -3.05
CA VAL A 463 6.09 7.99 -1.73
C VAL A 463 7.10 8.42 -0.69
N SER A 464 6.65 9.28 0.19
CA SER A 464 7.27 9.62 1.46
C SER A 464 6.26 9.28 2.54
N TRP A 465 6.70 8.51 3.53
CA TRP A 465 5.91 8.23 4.70
C TRP A 465 6.84 8.10 5.88
N GLU A 466 6.35 8.54 7.02
CA GLU A 466 6.99 8.26 8.29
C GLU A 466 6.51 6.89 8.78
N THR A 467 7.45 6.01 9.10
CA THR A 467 7.21 4.98 10.10
C THR A 467 7.27 5.69 11.46
N ILE A 468 6.15 6.27 11.90
CA ILE A 468 6.05 7.09 13.13
C ILE A 468 6.50 6.32 14.41
N ASP A 469 6.77 5.02 14.28
CA ASP A 469 7.45 4.20 15.26
C ASP A 469 8.97 4.22 15.10
N THR A 470 9.57 5.15 15.85
CA THR A 470 10.96 5.20 16.31
C THR A 470 11.99 5.71 15.30
N ASP A 471 12.67 6.80 15.68
CA ASP A 471 13.79 7.44 14.95
C ASP A 471 15.01 6.51 14.69
N ASN A 472 14.90 5.20 14.95
CA ASN A 472 16.09 4.34 15.12
C ASN A 472 15.87 2.83 14.89
N GLN A 473 14.79 2.41 14.21
CA GLN A 473 14.78 1.08 13.60
C GLN A 473 15.19 1.28 12.14
N ASP A 474 16.49 1.22 11.90
CA ASP A 474 17.01 1.21 10.54
C ASP A 474 16.22 0.17 9.73
N LEU A 475 15.67 0.56 8.58
CA LEU A 475 15.13 -0.35 7.54
C LEU A 475 15.93 -1.68 7.38
N PRO A 476 17.27 -1.70 7.58
CA PRO A 476 18.06 -2.95 7.61
C PRO A 476 18.09 -3.75 8.93
N GLN A 477 17.71 -3.23 10.10
CA GLN A 477 17.72 -4.01 11.36
C GLN A 477 16.51 -4.94 11.54
N SER A 478 15.41 -4.70 10.82
CA SER A 478 14.21 -5.56 10.86
C SER A 478 14.35 -6.85 10.05
N GLY A 479 15.48 -7.06 9.37
CA GLY A 479 15.76 -8.23 8.53
C GLY A 479 16.40 -9.41 9.25
N HIS A 480 16.50 -9.41 10.59
CA HIS A 480 16.95 -10.61 11.31
C HIS A 480 15.78 -11.57 11.52
N ALA A 481 15.61 -12.48 10.56
CA ALA A 481 14.95 -13.77 10.77
C ALA A 481 15.97 -14.78 11.33
#